data_AF-A0A7J7T363-F1
#
_entry.id   AF-A0A7J7T363-F1
#
_cell.length_a   1.000
_cell.length_b   1.000
_cell.length_c   1.000
_cell.angle_alpha   90.00
_cell.angle_beta   90.00
_cell.angle_gamma   90.00
#
_symmetry.space_group_name_H-M   'P 1'
#
loop_
_entity.id
_entity.type
_entity.pdbx_description
1 polymer ?
#
loop_
_entity_poly.entity_id
_entity_poly.type
_entity_poly.pdbx_seq_one_letter_code
_entity_poly.pdbx_strand_id
1 'polypeptide(L)'
;MSEDLPYEVRRAQEINHLFGPKDSEDSYDIIFDLHNTTSNMGCTLILEDSRNDFLIQMFHYIKTSLAPLPCYIYLIEHPSLKYATTRSIAKYPVGIEVGPQPQGVLRADILDQMRKMIKYALDFIHNFNEGKEFPPCAIEVYKIMEKVDYPRNENGEIAAIIHPNLQDQDWKPLRPEDPVFLTLDGETIPLGGDCTVYPTFVNEAAYYEKKEAFAKTTILTLKAKSIRSSLH
;
A
#
# COMPACT_ATOMS: atom_id res chain seq x y z
N MET A 1 -34.88 -10.17 -7.91
CA MET A 1 -34.29 -8.88 -7.45
C MET A 1 -32.75 -8.90 -7.43
N SER A 2 -32.07 -9.74 -8.23
CA SER A 2 -30.60 -9.91 -8.16
C SER A 2 -29.86 -9.76 -9.49
N GLU A 3 -30.52 -9.39 -10.59
CA GLU A 3 -29.86 -9.28 -11.90
C GLU A 3 -29.23 -7.91 -12.18
N ASP A 4 -29.56 -6.87 -11.40
CA ASP A 4 -29.07 -5.49 -11.62
C ASP A 4 -27.87 -5.05 -10.75
N LEU A 5 -27.37 -5.90 -9.84
CA LEU A 5 -26.22 -5.56 -9.00
C LEU A 5 -24.89 -5.85 -9.73
N PRO A 6 -23.92 -4.91 -9.72
CA PRO A 6 -22.58 -5.18 -10.23
C PRO A 6 -22.01 -6.46 -9.65
N TYR A 7 -21.24 -7.19 -10.46
CA TYR A 7 -20.64 -8.46 -10.02
C TYR A 7 -19.83 -8.30 -8.73
N GLU A 8 -18.98 -7.28 -8.65
CA GLU A 8 -18.14 -6.98 -7.49
C GLU A 8 -18.96 -6.63 -6.25
N VAL A 9 -20.15 -6.06 -6.39
CA VAL A 9 -21.05 -5.79 -5.25
C VAL A 9 -21.61 -7.09 -4.69
N ARG A 10 -22.06 -8.00 -5.56
CA ARG A 10 -22.54 -9.33 -5.15
C ARG A 10 -21.41 -10.12 -4.49
N ARG A 11 -20.22 -10.11 -5.08
CA ARG A 11 -19.07 -10.81 -4.52
C ARG A 11 -18.59 -10.19 -3.21
N ALA A 12 -18.66 -8.87 -3.04
CA ALA A 12 -18.35 -8.21 -1.78
C ALA A 12 -19.33 -8.61 -0.67
N GLN A 13 -20.62 -8.78 -0.98
CA GLN A 13 -21.61 -9.29 -0.01
C GLN A 13 -21.28 -10.72 0.42
N GLU A 14 -20.90 -11.59 -0.51
CA GLU A 14 -20.47 -12.96 -0.20
C GLU A 14 -19.20 -13.00 0.66
N ILE A 15 -18.19 -12.20 0.30
CA ILE A 15 -16.94 -12.09 1.07
C ILE A 15 -17.22 -11.59 2.49
N ASN A 16 -18.03 -10.55 2.63
CA ASN A 16 -18.41 -10.02 3.94
C ASN A 16 -19.23 -11.03 4.77
N HIS A 17 -20.01 -11.90 4.12
CA HIS A 17 -20.72 -12.98 4.81
C HIS A 17 -19.77 -14.10 5.28
N LEU A 18 -18.76 -14.45 4.48
CA LEU A 18 -17.83 -15.54 4.77
C LEU A 18 -16.73 -15.17 5.76
N PHE A 19 -16.22 -13.94 5.67
CA PHE A 19 -15.03 -13.47 6.41
C PHE A 19 -15.31 -12.30 7.36
N GLY A 20 -16.50 -11.71 7.27
CA GLY A 20 -16.97 -10.67 8.19
C GLY A 20 -18.00 -11.25 9.19
N PRO A 21 -19.08 -10.52 9.51
CA PRO A 21 -19.43 -9.20 8.98
C PRO A 21 -18.41 -8.13 9.39
N LYS A 22 -18.12 -7.18 8.49
CA LYS A 22 -17.27 -6.02 8.78
C LYS A 22 -17.72 -5.29 10.04
N ASP A 23 -16.75 -4.86 10.84
CA ASP A 23 -16.94 -4.16 12.12
C ASP A 23 -17.69 -5.02 13.19
N SER A 24 -17.71 -6.36 13.04
CA SER A 24 -18.30 -7.31 14.00
C SER A 24 -17.22 -8.05 14.81
N GLU A 25 -17.58 -8.53 16.01
CA GLU A 25 -16.76 -9.46 16.79
C GLU A 25 -16.53 -10.80 16.08
N ASP A 26 -17.45 -11.21 15.21
CA ASP A 26 -17.37 -12.45 14.43
C ASP A 26 -16.48 -12.31 13.17
N SER A 27 -16.00 -11.10 12.86
CA SER A 27 -15.09 -10.89 11.73
C SER A 27 -13.78 -11.65 11.92
N TYR A 28 -13.18 -12.08 10.80
CA TYR A 28 -11.85 -12.67 10.83
C TYR A 28 -10.86 -11.71 11.49
N ASP A 29 -9.98 -12.27 12.31
CA ASP A 29 -9.00 -11.45 13.03
C ASP A 29 -8.06 -10.74 12.06
N ILE A 30 -7.44 -11.47 11.12
CA ILE A 30 -6.47 -10.92 10.16
C ILE A 30 -6.85 -11.36 8.74
N ILE A 31 -6.75 -10.43 7.79
CA ILE A 31 -6.77 -10.73 6.35
C ILE A 31 -5.53 -10.14 5.69
N PHE A 32 -4.77 -11.00 5.02
CA PHE A 32 -3.72 -10.62 4.08
C PHE A 32 -4.31 -10.57 2.67
N ASP A 33 -4.40 -9.38 2.11
CA ASP A 33 -4.89 -9.15 0.75
C ASP A 33 -3.72 -8.81 -0.17
N LEU A 34 -3.50 -9.65 -1.18
CA LEU A 34 -2.28 -9.66 -1.99
C LEU A 34 -2.50 -8.91 -3.29
N HIS A 35 -1.65 -7.93 -3.55
CA HIS A 35 -1.70 -7.06 -4.72
C HIS A 35 -0.35 -7.10 -5.46
N ASN A 36 -0.43 -6.77 -6.75
CA ASN A 36 0.74 -6.46 -7.56
C ASN A 36 0.52 -5.09 -8.21
N THR A 37 1.61 -4.34 -8.34
CA THR A 37 1.66 -3.07 -9.06
C THR A 37 2.66 -3.15 -10.20
N THR A 38 2.37 -2.42 -11.27
CA THR A 38 3.29 -2.14 -12.36
C THR A 38 4.39 -1.14 -11.98
N SER A 39 4.19 -0.38 -10.90
CA SER A 39 5.13 0.63 -10.38
C SER A 39 6.33 -0.03 -9.68
N ASN A 40 7.47 0.65 -9.62
CA ASN A 40 8.71 0.10 -9.06
C ASN A 40 8.77 0.20 -7.52
N MET A 41 7.71 -0.27 -6.85
CA MET A 41 7.56 -0.10 -5.41
C MET A 41 8.32 -1.14 -4.57
N GLY A 42 8.69 -2.29 -5.14
CA GLY A 42 9.28 -3.39 -4.37
C GLY A 42 8.31 -3.97 -3.33
N CYS A 43 8.85 -4.62 -2.29
CA CYS A 43 8.06 -5.14 -1.18
C CYS A 43 7.41 -3.99 -0.39
N THR A 44 6.08 -3.96 -0.34
CA THR A 44 5.31 -2.91 0.30
C THR A 44 4.23 -3.47 1.21
N LEU A 45 4.15 -2.95 2.43
CA LEU A 45 3.10 -3.24 3.39
C LEU A 45 2.17 -2.03 3.51
N ILE A 46 0.85 -2.24 3.41
CA ILE A 46 -0.15 -1.16 3.48
C ILE A 46 -0.80 -1.18 4.86
N LEU A 47 -0.66 -0.08 5.60
CA LEU A 47 -1.25 0.16 6.91
C LEU A 47 -2.43 1.14 6.81
N GLU A 48 -3.53 0.85 7.50
CA GLU A 48 -4.76 1.68 7.49
C GLU A 48 -5.04 2.39 8.83
N ASP A 49 -4.33 2.05 9.92
CA ASP A 49 -4.46 2.71 11.22
C ASP A 49 -3.08 2.91 11.88
N SER A 50 -2.69 4.16 12.07
CA SER A 50 -1.41 4.54 12.66
C SER A 50 -1.29 4.21 14.16
N ARG A 51 -2.39 3.78 14.80
CA ARG A 51 -2.46 3.48 16.24
C ARG A 51 -2.49 1.98 16.53
N ASN A 52 -2.43 1.13 15.50
CA ASN A 52 -2.50 -0.32 15.68
C ASN A 52 -1.14 -0.90 16.09
N ASP A 53 -0.89 -0.99 17.40
CA ASP A 53 0.35 -1.52 17.97
C ASP A 53 0.69 -2.92 17.42
N PHE A 54 -0.30 -3.79 17.23
CA PHE A 54 -0.11 -5.15 16.72
C PHE A 54 0.42 -5.17 15.28
N LEU A 55 -0.21 -4.40 14.38
CA LEU A 55 0.23 -4.32 12.98
C LEU A 55 1.57 -3.60 12.83
N ILE A 56 1.83 -2.56 13.63
CA ILE A 56 3.13 -1.88 13.65
C ILE A 56 4.24 -2.87 14.05
N GLN A 57 4.01 -3.70 15.06
CA GLN A 57 4.95 -4.74 15.50
C GLN A 57 5.14 -5.83 14.43
N MET A 58 4.06 -6.26 13.77
CA MET A 58 4.13 -7.20 12.64
C MET A 58 4.99 -6.63 11.51
N PHE A 59 4.78 -5.36 11.13
CA PHE A 59 5.48 -4.73 10.03
C PHE A 59 6.95 -4.50 10.37
N HIS A 60 7.25 -4.13 11.62
CA HIS A 60 8.61 -4.08 12.15
C HIS A 60 9.30 -5.45 12.04
N TYR A 61 8.61 -6.54 12.44
CA TYR A 61 9.14 -7.89 12.37
C TYR A 61 9.41 -8.34 10.93
N ILE A 62 8.47 -8.12 10.01
CA ILE A 62 8.62 -8.46 8.58
C ILE A 62 9.79 -7.70 7.98
N LYS A 63 9.87 -6.37 8.20
CA LYS A 63 10.95 -5.53 7.68
C LYS A 63 12.32 -5.96 8.21
N THR A 64 12.40 -6.29 9.49
CA THR A 64 13.64 -6.78 10.12
C THR A 64 14.05 -8.15 9.55
N SER A 65 13.08 -9.03 9.30
CA SER A 65 13.32 -10.39 8.80
C SER A 65 13.66 -10.44 7.30
N LEU A 66 13.25 -9.42 6.54
CA LEU A 66 13.60 -9.27 5.12
C LEU A 66 14.97 -8.61 4.89
N ALA A 67 15.51 -7.89 5.88
CA ALA A 67 16.77 -7.17 5.72
C ALA A 67 17.90 -8.09 5.22
N PRO A 68 18.71 -7.65 4.23
CA PRO A 68 18.82 -6.28 3.71
C PRO A 68 17.85 -5.93 2.55
N LEU A 69 16.91 -6.80 2.18
CA LEU A 69 15.91 -6.48 1.15
C LEU A 69 14.99 -5.34 1.64
N PRO A 70 14.83 -4.25 0.87
CA PRO A 70 13.92 -3.16 1.24
C PRO A 70 12.48 -3.65 1.37
N CYS A 71 11.82 -3.21 2.44
CA CYS A 71 10.38 -3.34 2.63
C CYS A 71 9.86 -2.01 3.15
N TYR A 72 8.97 -1.40 2.38
CA TYR A 72 8.39 -0.08 2.62
C TYR A 72 7.01 -0.22 3.26
N ILE A 73 6.61 0.78 4.03
CA ILE A 73 5.30 0.81 4.68
C ILE A 73 4.55 2.04 4.18
N TYR A 74 3.44 1.79 3.50
CA TYR A 74 2.55 2.82 2.98
C TYR A 74 1.38 3.00 3.94
N LEU A 75 1.26 4.19 4.53
CA LEU A 75 0.18 4.52 5.47
C LEU A 75 -0.93 5.26 4.72
N ILE A 76 -2.04 4.57 4.52
CA ILE A 76 -3.26 5.13 3.95
C ILE A 76 -4.20 5.39 5.12
N GLU A 77 -4.07 6.56 5.73
CA GLU A 77 -4.90 6.96 6.87
C GLU A 77 -5.60 8.28 6.58
N HIS A 78 -6.92 8.22 6.38
CA HIS A 78 -7.73 9.41 6.18
C HIS A 78 -8.85 9.49 7.23
N PRO A 79 -8.95 10.58 8.02
CA PRO A 79 -9.90 10.70 9.11
C PRO A 79 -11.39 10.55 8.72
N SER A 80 -11.71 10.77 7.45
CA SER A 80 -13.09 10.78 6.94
C SER A 80 -13.41 9.74 5.87
N LEU A 81 -12.43 8.93 5.43
CA LEU A 81 -12.72 7.86 4.46
C LEU A 81 -13.10 6.59 5.21
N LYS A 82 -14.31 6.10 4.95
CA LYS A 82 -14.66 4.72 5.31
C LYS A 82 -13.89 3.82 4.35
N TYR A 83 -12.90 3.07 4.84
CA TYR A 83 -12.16 2.13 3.99
C TYR A 83 -13.14 1.20 3.28
N ALA A 84 -13.05 1.15 1.96
CA ALA A 84 -13.89 0.31 1.10
C ALA A 84 -13.05 -0.81 0.45
N THR A 85 -12.03 -1.28 1.15
CA THR A 85 -11.11 -2.33 0.70
C THR A 85 -11.62 -3.70 1.15
N THR A 86 -11.33 -4.76 0.40
CA THR A 86 -11.71 -6.15 0.76
C THR A 86 -11.20 -6.54 2.14
N ARG A 87 -9.93 -6.25 2.44
CA ARG A 87 -9.30 -6.55 3.75
C ARG A 87 -9.93 -5.82 4.93
N SER A 88 -10.58 -4.67 4.73
CA SER A 88 -11.16 -3.87 5.82
C SER A 88 -12.36 -4.54 6.52
N ILE A 89 -12.76 -5.74 6.09
CA ILE A 89 -13.69 -6.60 6.83
C ILE A 89 -13.06 -7.21 8.08
N ALA A 90 -11.72 -7.37 8.11
CA ALA A 90 -10.99 -7.96 9.23
C ALA A 90 -10.70 -6.95 10.35
N LYS A 91 -10.47 -7.45 11.56
CA LYS A 91 -10.04 -6.64 12.71
C LYS A 91 -8.63 -6.04 12.50
N TYR A 92 -7.76 -6.79 11.83
CA TYR A 92 -6.38 -6.44 11.51
C TYR A 92 -6.14 -6.59 10.00
N PRO A 93 -6.56 -5.60 9.20
CA PRO A 93 -6.40 -5.63 7.74
C PRO A 93 -4.93 -5.40 7.35
N VAL A 94 -4.40 -6.22 6.44
CA VAL A 94 -3.04 -6.08 5.92
C VAL A 94 -3.04 -6.16 4.40
N GLY A 95 -2.61 -5.08 3.74
CA GLY A 95 -2.29 -5.10 2.32
C GLY A 95 -0.84 -5.50 2.11
N ILE A 96 -0.59 -6.49 1.25
CA ILE A 96 0.75 -6.87 0.80
C ILE A 96 0.82 -6.58 -0.70
N GLU A 97 1.71 -5.67 -1.06
CA GLU A 97 1.89 -5.17 -2.42
C GLU A 97 3.33 -5.47 -2.87
N VAL A 98 3.49 -5.98 -4.09
CA VAL A 98 4.80 -6.31 -4.66
C VAL A 98 4.82 -5.95 -6.14
N GLY A 99 5.71 -5.03 -6.50
CA GLY A 99 5.98 -4.63 -7.89
C GLY A 99 7.47 -4.35 -8.12
N PRO A 100 7.89 -4.11 -9.37
CA PRO A 100 7.04 -3.97 -10.55
C PRO A 100 6.73 -5.32 -11.22
N GLN A 101 5.46 -5.54 -11.57
CA GLN A 101 5.03 -6.69 -12.37
C GLN A 101 3.93 -6.25 -13.36
N PRO A 102 4.10 -6.48 -14.68
CA PRO A 102 3.03 -6.27 -15.64
C PRO A 102 1.79 -7.09 -15.29
N GLN A 103 0.61 -6.50 -15.44
CA GLN A 103 -0.65 -7.20 -15.23
C GLN A 103 -0.75 -8.42 -16.17
N GLY A 104 -1.21 -9.55 -15.65
CA GLY A 104 -1.28 -10.81 -16.41
C GLY A 104 0.05 -11.54 -16.63
N VAL A 105 1.15 -11.07 -16.02
CA VAL A 105 2.47 -11.73 -16.06
C VAL A 105 2.83 -12.28 -14.68
N LEU A 106 3.44 -13.46 -14.63
CA LEU A 106 3.97 -14.06 -13.41
C LEU A 106 5.49 -14.08 -13.46
N ARG A 107 6.14 -13.37 -12.53
CA ARG A 107 7.59 -13.38 -12.37
C ARG A 107 8.00 -14.17 -11.12
N ALA A 108 9.03 -14.99 -11.26
CA ALA A 108 9.50 -15.85 -10.17
C ALA A 108 10.07 -15.07 -8.98
N ASP A 109 10.74 -13.94 -9.24
CA ASP A 109 11.30 -13.06 -8.21
C ASP A 109 10.22 -12.36 -7.39
N ILE A 110 9.18 -11.83 -8.03
CA ILE A 110 8.01 -11.21 -7.39
C ILE A 110 7.27 -12.24 -6.53
N LEU A 111 7.08 -13.45 -7.05
CA LEU A 111 6.45 -14.54 -6.31
C LEU A 111 7.26 -14.92 -5.05
N ASP A 112 8.58 -15.03 -5.15
CA ASP A 112 9.45 -15.34 -4.01
C ASP A 112 9.41 -14.22 -2.95
N GLN A 113 9.43 -12.95 -3.36
CA GLN A 113 9.30 -11.81 -2.46
C GLN A 113 7.97 -11.84 -1.69
N MET A 114 6.85 -11.99 -2.38
CA MET A 114 5.52 -12.07 -1.77
C MET A 114 5.41 -13.25 -0.79
N ARG A 115 5.94 -14.42 -1.17
CA ARG A 115 5.97 -15.60 -0.30
C ARG A 115 6.78 -15.37 0.97
N LYS A 116 7.93 -14.68 0.88
CA LYS A 116 8.74 -14.33 2.05
C LYS A 116 8.01 -13.36 2.98
N MET A 117 7.32 -12.35 2.44
CA MET A 117 6.51 -11.42 3.24
C MET A 117 5.42 -12.17 4.01
N ILE A 118 4.67 -13.05 3.33
CA ILE A 118 3.63 -13.88 3.96
C ILE A 118 4.22 -14.82 5.01
N LYS A 119 5.33 -15.49 4.70
CA LYS A 119 6.02 -16.37 5.64
C LYS A 119 6.32 -15.64 6.95
N TYR A 120 6.96 -14.47 6.88
CA TYR A 120 7.32 -13.71 8.08
C TYR A 120 6.11 -13.12 8.81
N ALA A 121 5.03 -12.78 8.10
CA ALA A 121 3.79 -12.36 8.72
C ALA A 121 3.15 -13.50 9.53
N LEU A 122 3.11 -14.71 8.96
CA LEU A 122 2.60 -15.91 9.65
C LEU A 122 3.52 -16.34 10.81
N ASP A 123 4.84 -16.27 10.63
CA ASP A 123 5.83 -16.52 11.70
C ASP A 123 5.61 -15.54 12.86
N PHE A 124 5.34 -14.26 12.59
CA PHE A 124 5.03 -13.27 13.62
C PHE A 124 3.78 -13.66 14.41
N ILE A 125 2.68 -14.02 13.73
CA ILE A 125 1.42 -14.41 14.37
C ILE A 125 1.64 -15.64 15.25
N HIS A 126 2.33 -16.67 14.72
CA HIS A 126 2.64 -17.87 15.48
C HIS A 126 3.45 -17.53 16.75
N ASN A 127 4.53 -16.77 16.61
CA ASN A 127 5.35 -16.36 17.74
C ASN A 127 4.57 -15.55 18.78
N PHE A 128 3.70 -14.63 18.35
CA PHE A 128 2.83 -13.86 19.23
C PHE A 128 1.89 -14.79 20.01
N ASN A 129 1.29 -15.77 19.34
CA ASN A 129 0.39 -16.73 19.95
C ASN A 129 1.09 -17.66 20.95
N GLU A 130 2.35 -18.04 20.69
CA GLU A 130 3.21 -18.81 21.62
C GLU A 130 3.68 -17.97 22.83
N GLY A 131 3.20 -16.74 22.99
CA GLY A 131 3.49 -15.89 24.14
C GLY A 131 4.83 -15.14 24.02
N LYS A 132 5.45 -15.09 22.84
CA LYS A 132 6.63 -14.24 22.63
C LYS A 132 6.26 -12.77 22.89
N GLU A 133 6.99 -12.15 23.80
CA GLU A 133 6.87 -10.71 24.04
C GLU A 133 7.65 -9.94 22.96
N PHE A 134 7.00 -8.93 22.40
CA PHE A 134 7.62 -8.01 21.46
C PHE A 134 7.83 -6.66 22.18
N PRO A 135 9.08 -6.21 22.37
CA PRO A 135 9.37 -4.96 23.05
C PRO A 135 8.93 -3.75 22.20
N PRO A 136 8.84 -2.54 22.79
CA PRO A 136 8.51 -1.34 22.04
C PRO A 136 9.42 -1.14 20.83
N CYS A 137 8.83 -0.76 19.69
CA CYS A 137 9.55 -0.56 18.44
C CYS A 137 9.11 0.73 17.73
N ALA A 138 9.82 1.08 16.66
CA ALA A 138 9.44 2.17 15.78
C ALA A 138 9.64 1.77 14.31
N ILE A 139 8.78 2.28 13.43
CA ILE A 139 8.85 2.07 11.99
C ILE A 139 8.71 3.40 11.26
N GLU A 140 9.50 3.57 10.21
CA GLU A 140 9.33 4.63 9.23
C GLU A 140 8.21 4.25 8.26
N VAL A 141 7.28 5.17 8.02
CA VAL A 141 6.17 4.97 7.08
C VAL A 141 6.02 6.18 6.15
N TYR A 142 5.47 5.92 4.98
CA TYR A 142 5.16 6.91 3.95
C TYR A 142 3.66 7.15 3.99
N LYS A 143 3.23 8.27 4.60
CA LYS A 143 1.82 8.64 4.73
C LYS A 143 1.35 9.37 3.49
N ILE A 144 0.26 8.89 2.90
CA ILE A 144 -0.38 9.54 1.76
C ILE A 144 -0.75 11.00 2.08
N MET A 145 -0.46 11.91 1.15
CA MET A 145 -0.89 13.30 1.19
C MET A 145 -2.04 13.53 0.22
N GLU A 146 -1.77 13.33 -1.07
CA GLU A 146 -2.71 13.54 -2.16
C GLU A 146 -2.27 12.79 -3.41
N LYS A 147 -3.17 12.67 -4.38
CA LYS A 147 -2.94 12.05 -5.68
C LYS A 147 -2.63 13.12 -6.72
N VAL A 148 -1.74 12.84 -7.65
CA VAL A 148 -1.44 13.72 -8.78
C VAL A 148 -1.94 13.05 -10.05
N ASP A 149 -2.87 13.67 -10.78
CA ASP A 149 -3.31 13.17 -12.09
C ASP A 149 -2.26 13.49 -13.16
N TYR A 150 -2.36 12.78 -14.28
CA TYR A 150 -1.67 13.16 -15.49
C TYR A 150 -2.17 14.54 -15.98
N PRO A 151 -1.29 15.37 -16.57
CA PRO A 151 -1.72 16.50 -17.38
C PRO A 151 -2.62 15.99 -18.51
N ARG A 152 -3.79 16.61 -18.66
CA ARG A 152 -4.79 16.22 -19.66
C ARG A 152 -5.15 17.39 -20.55
N ASN A 153 -5.47 17.10 -21.81
CA ASN A 153 -5.98 18.08 -22.76
C ASN A 153 -7.47 18.39 -22.50
N GLU A 154 -8.06 19.27 -23.33
CA GLU A 154 -9.46 19.68 -23.22
C GLU A 154 -10.46 18.51 -23.38
N ASN A 155 -10.05 17.43 -24.05
CA ASN A 155 -10.86 16.21 -24.22
C ASN A 155 -10.72 15.23 -23.03
N GLY A 156 -9.89 15.54 -22.03
CA GLY A 156 -9.61 14.66 -20.90
C GLY A 156 -8.60 13.55 -21.19
N GLU A 157 -7.94 13.58 -22.36
CA GLU A 157 -6.90 12.62 -22.75
C GLU A 157 -5.55 13.04 -22.16
N ILE A 158 -4.67 12.08 -21.89
CA ILE A 158 -3.35 12.35 -21.33
C ILE A 158 -2.49 13.12 -22.34
N ALA A 159 -1.96 14.25 -21.91
CA ALA A 159 -1.14 15.17 -22.72
C ALA A 159 0.37 15.09 -22.40
N ALA A 160 0.75 14.43 -21.31
CA ALA A 160 2.15 14.24 -20.91
C ALA A 160 2.35 12.89 -20.22
N ILE A 161 3.51 12.28 -20.41
CA ILE A 161 3.91 11.02 -19.76
C ILE A 161 4.72 11.29 -18.49
N ILE A 162 4.89 10.28 -17.64
CA ILE A 162 5.87 10.35 -16.54
C ILE A 162 7.26 10.65 -17.10
N HIS A 163 7.93 11.64 -16.53
CA HIS A 163 9.27 12.04 -16.95
C HIS A 163 10.27 10.89 -16.66
N PRO A 164 11.25 10.62 -17.54
CA PRO A 164 12.20 9.51 -17.35
C PRO A 164 12.98 9.54 -16.02
N ASN A 165 13.24 10.74 -15.48
CA ASN A 165 13.91 10.90 -14.17
C ASN A 165 13.01 10.56 -12.98
N LEU A 166 11.69 10.53 -13.13
CA LEU A 166 10.74 10.10 -12.10
C LEU A 166 10.34 8.63 -12.29
N GLN A 167 10.33 8.13 -13.53
CA GLN A 167 10.01 6.73 -13.84
C GLN A 167 10.85 5.78 -12.98
N ASP A 168 10.18 4.82 -12.35
CA ASP A 168 10.76 3.81 -11.46
C ASP A 168 11.47 4.36 -10.20
N GLN A 169 11.25 5.63 -9.84
CA GLN A 169 11.87 6.28 -8.68
C GLN A 169 10.94 6.36 -7.46
N ASP A 170 10.00 5.41 -7.31
CA ASP A 170 9.18 5.29 -6.10
C ASP A 170 10.06 5.37 -4.83
N TRP A 171 9.51 5.98 -3.77
CA TRP A 171 10.13 6.21 -2.46
C TRP A 171 11.30 7.20 -2.42
N LYS A 172 11.83 7.66 -3.55
CA LYS A 172 12.93 8.63 -3.56
C LYS A 172 12.43 10.05 -3.34
N PRO A 173 13.21 10.93 -2.70
CA PRO A 173 12.79 12.32 -2.51
C PRO A 173 12.61 13.01 -3.86
N LEU A 174 11.48 13.69 -4.03
CA LEU A 174 11.10 14.48 -5.19
C LEU A 174 10.85 15.92 -4.75
N ARG A 175 11.64 16.85 -5.27
CA ARG A 175 11.63 18.27 -4.89
C ARG A 175 10.75 19.09 -5.84
N PRO A 176 10.28 20.28 -5.42
CA PRO A 176 9.41 21.12 -6.24
C PRO A 176 9.93 21.40 -7.66
N GLU A 177 11.24 21.53 -7.82
CA GLU A 177 11.92 21.79 -9.09
C GLU A 177 12.18 20.54 -9.94
N ASP A 178 12.03 19.34 -9.38
CA ASP A 178 12.37 18.11 -10.07
C ASP A 178 11.34 17.79 -11.17
N PRO A 179 11.79 17.22 -12.31
CA PRO A 179 10.94 16.97 -13.46
C PRO A 179 10.00 15.77 -13.22
N VAL A 180 8.69 15.96 -13.46
CA VAL A 180 7.64 14.98 -13.16
C VAL A 180 6.95 14.47 -14.42
N PHE A 181 6.60 15.35 -15.35
CA PHE A 181 6.00 14.96 -16.62
C PHE A 181 6.79 15.49 -17.82
N LEU A 182 6.65 14.80 -18.96
CA LEU A 182 7.24 15.17 -20.24
C LEU A 182 6.13 15.16 -21.30
N THR A 183 5.88 16.30 -21.96
CA THR A 183 4.96 16.37 -23.09
C THR A 183 5.59 15.75 -24.34
N LEU A 184 4.77 15.38 -25.33
CA LEU A 184 5.29 14.85 -26.60
C LEU A 184 6.13 15.88 -27.38
N ASP A 185 5.89 17.17 -27.14
CA ASP A 185 6.65 18.27 -27.73
C ASP A 185 7.98 18.55 -26.99
N GLY A 186 8.28 17.77 -25.95
CA GLY A 186 9.53 17.84 -25.19
C GLY A 186 9.52 18.84 -24.03
N GLU A 187 8.37 19.41 -23.67
CA GLU A 187 8.25 20.29 -22.51
C GLU A 187 8.27 19.47 -21.22
N THR A 188 9.08 19.91 -20.27
CA THR A 188 9.19 19.29 -18.95
C THR A 188 8.32 20.04 -17.94
N ILE A 189 7.45 19.31 -17.25
CA ILE A 189 6.60 19.85 -16.19
C ILE A 189 7.18 19.39 -14.84
N PRO A 190 7.61 20.32 -13.97
CA PRO A 190 8.15 19.99 -12.65
C PRO A 190 7.05 19.64 -11.65
N LEU A 191 7.42 19.14 -10.46
CA LEU A 191 6.48 18.82 -9.39
C LEU A 191 5.66 20.04 -8.94
N GLY A 192 6.32 21.20 -8.80
CA GLY A 192 5.77 22.37 -8.15
C GLY A 192 5.57 22.19 -6.64
N GLY A 193 4.77 23.07 -6.02
CA GLY A 193 4.54 23.07 -4.57
C GLY A 193 5.70 23.66 -3.77
N ASP A 194 5.70 23.41 -2.45
CA ASP A 194 6.57 24.09 -1.48
C ASP A 194 7.43 23.12 -0.63
N CYS A 195 7.27 21.81 -0.79
CA CYS A 195 7.96 20.81 0.02
C CYS A 195 8.43 19.60 -0.79
N THR A 196 9.46 18.93 -0.29
CA THR A 196 9.90 17.62 -0.80
C THR A 196 8.89 16.55 -0.40
N VAL A 197 8.52 15.72 -1.37
CA VAL A 197 7.62 14.58 -1.19
C VAL A 197 8.30 13.29 -1.61
N TYR A 198 7.66 12.16 -1.36
CA TYR A 198 8.13 10.85 -1.77
C TYR A 198 7.04 10.19 -2.63
N PRO A 199 7.25 10.03 -3.94
CA PRO A 199 6.24 9.53 -4.85
C PRO A 199 6.08 8.01 -4.69
N THR A 200 4.85 7.53 -4.84
CA THR A 200 4.49 6.10 -4.79
C THR A 200 3.47 5.78 -5.86
N PHE A 201 3.40 4.50 -6.27
CA PHE A 201 2.54 4.05 -7.37
C PHE A 201 2.83 4.85 -8.66
N VAL A 202 4.10 5.16 -8.91
CA VAL A 202 4.51 5.90 -10.09
C VAL A 202 4.20 5.07 -11.32
N ASN A 203 3.29 5.60 -12.15
CA ASN A 203 2.89 5.01 -13.42
C ASN A 203 2.10 3.69 -13.29
N GLU A 204 1.25 3.55 -12.27
CA GLU A 204 0.41 2.36 -12.14
C GLU A 204 -0.65 2.27 -13.26
N ALA A 205 -0.61 1.18 -14.04
CA ALA A 205 -1.52 0.94 -15.16
C ALA A 205 -3.02 1.03 -14.77
N ALA A 206 -3.43 0.47 -13.63
CA ALA A 206 -4.81 0.53 -13.17
C ALA A 206 -5.27 1.94 -12.75
N TYR A 207 -4.35 2.90 -12.58
CA TYR A 207 -4.64 4.21 -11.98
C TYR A 207 -4.79 5.33 -13.00
N TYR A 208 -4.55 5.04 -14.28
CA TYR A 208 -4.86 5.92 -15.41
C TYR A 208 -6.32 6.40 -15.42
N GLU A 209 -7.26 5.49 -15.17
CA GLU A 209 -8.69 5.79 -15.04
C GLU A 209 -9.05 6.47 -13.72
N LYS A 210 -8.22 6.29 -12.69
CA LYS A 210 -8.43 6.84 -11.33
C LYS A 210 -7.85 8.24 -11.17
N LYS A 211 -7.30 8.79 -12.25
CA LYS A 211 -6.67 10.11 -12.28
C LYS A 211 -5.50 10.22 -11.30
N GLU A 212 -4.66 9.20 -11.30
CA GLU A 212 -3.51 9.09 -10.40
C GLU A 212 -2.30 8.58 -11.18
N ALA A 213 -1.42 9.50 -11.55
CA ALA A 213 -0.12 9.22 -12.13
C ALA A 213 0.88 8.75 -11.06
N PHE A 214 0.77 9.32 -9.86
CA PHE A 214 1.45 8.88 -8.63
C PHE A 214 0.74 9.52 -7.43
N ALA A 215 0.99 8.99 -6.23
CA ALA A 215 0.59 9.62 -4.98
C ALA A 215 1.79 10.31 -4.32
N LYS A 216 1.59 11.52 -3.78
CA LYS A 216 2.56 12.18 -2.91
C LYS A 216 2.45 11.61 -1.51
N THR A 217 3.60 11.39 -0.88
CA THR A 217 3.66 10.97 0.52
C THR A 217 4.66 11.79 1.32
N THR A 218 4.46 11.81 2.64
CA THR A 218 5.39 12.34 3.61
C THR A 218 5.89 11.24 4.53
N ILE A 219 7.11 11.36 5.03
CA ILE A 219 7.69 10.38 5.95
C ILE A 219 7.34 10.75 7.38
N LEU A 220 6.93 9.75 8.17
CA LEU A 220 6.78 9.87 9.61
C LEU A 220 7.22 8.58 10.32
N THR A 221 7.52 8.70 11.61
CA THR A 221 7.86 7.56 12.46
C THR A 221 6.67 7.18 13.34
N LEU A 222 6.18 5.96 13.18
CA LEU A 222 5.20 5.36 14.10
C LEU A 222 5.94 4.61 15.21
N LYS A 223 5.40 4.67 16.43
CA LYS A 223 5.90 3.92 17.58
C LYS A 223 4.83 2.94 18.02
N ALA A 224 5.23 1.70 18.32
CA ALA A 224 4.37 0.73 18.97
C ALA A 224 4.81 0.48 20.40
N LYS A 225 3.83 0.26 21.28
CA LYS A 225 4.05 -0.27 22.62
C LYS A 225 4.52 -1.72 22.57
N SER A 226 5.00 -2.20 23.71
CA SER A 226 5.24 -3.62 23.90
C SER A 226 3.93 -4.39 23.76
N ILE A 227 3.95 -5.54 23.12
CA ILE A 227 2.78 -6.43 22.99
C ILE A 227 3.14 -7.86 23.38
N ARG A 228 2.13 -8.60 23.85
CA ARG A 228 2.16 -10.05 24.10
C ARG A 228 0.74 -10.60 24.00
N SER A 229 0.59 -11.89 23.70
CA SER A 229 -0.73 -12.55 23.73
C SER A 229 -1.28 -12.55 25.17
N SER A 230 -2.60 -12.38 25.31
CA SER A 230 -3.30 -12.44 26.59
C SER A 230 -3.56 -13.87 27.08
N LEU A 231 -3.32 -14.87 26.23
CA LEU A 231 -3.47 -16.29 26.57
C LEU A 231 -2.29 -16.83 27.40
N HIS A 232 -1.26 -16.01 27.64
CA HIS A 232 -0.06 -16.32 28.41
C HIS A 232 0.32 -15.21 29.41
#